data_AF-A0A1C7M3Q3-F1
#
_entry.id   AF-A0A1C7M3Q3-F1
#
_cell.length_a   1.000
_cell.length_b   1.000
_cell.length_c   1.000
_cell.angle_alpha   90.00
_cell.angle_beta   90.00
_cell.angle_gamma   90.00
#
_symmetry.space_group_name_H-M   'P 1'
#
loop_
_entity.id
_entity.type
_entity.pdbx_description
1 polymer ?
#
loop_
_entity_poly.entity_id
_entity_poly.type
_entity_poly.pdbx_seq_one_letter_code
_entity_poly.pdbx_strand_id
1 'polypeptide(L)'
;MSQKDLPGAATYLLASLNVSSQDVAEEQEEEIETMAMSSDFDDRLAVNSHYVRPPSETDKKPKIDQSELAKNLKKASEHVVVEDTLNEYRRLWKQFTEFCAHIGYVKTSEAVEKLWPNLPADFPMWIAIWVMHKADEVDIFTGHLKDPSIPRVTYATAQKMRAAISHKFGRDFGLGTQPWAENPLTPGKFAGNPSLSVIVSQYMVSLHRRKVDYLVVN
;
A
#
# COMPACT_ATOMS: atom_id res chain seq x y z
N MET A 1 -32.26 16.04 -32.36
CA MET A 1 -32.12 15.12 -31.22
C MET A 1 -31.37 15.86 -30.13
N SER A 2 -31.97 15.94 -28.95
CA SER A 2 -31.56 16.81 -27.84
C SER A 2 -30.37 16.22 -27.08
N GLN A 3 -29.39 17.06 -26.78
CA GLN A 3 -28.18 16.78 -26.03
C GLN A 3 -28.47 16.85 -24.52
N LYS A 4 -29.34 15.95 -24.05
CA LYS A 4 -29.60 15.71 -22.62
C LYS A 4 -29.55 14.20 -22.44
N ASP A 5 -28.83 13.76 -21.41
CA ASP A 5 -28.63 12.36 -20.98
C ASP A 5 -27.22 11.75 -21.22
N LEU A 6 -26.17 12.49 -20.84
CA LEU A 6 -24.93 11.86 -20.36
C LEU A 6 -24.49 12.47 -19.02
N PRO A 7 -25.23 12.28 -17.90
CA PRO A 7 -24.74 12.68 -16.59
C PRO A 7 -24.00 11.50 -15.95
N GLY A 8 -22.78 11.74 -15.49
CA GLY A 8 -22.06 10.81 -14.64
C GLY A 8 -20.61 10.65 -15.09
N ALA A 9 -20.32 9.61 -15.84
CA ALA A 9 -18.94 9.12 -16.04
C ALA A 9 -17.96 10.14 -16.66
N ALA A 10 -18.36 10.89 -17.71
CA ALA A 10 -17.48 11.85 -18.39
C ALA A 10 -17.11 13.04 -17.49
N THR A 11 -18.05 13.52 -16.69
CA THR A 11 -17.82 14.56 -15.66
C THR A 11 -16.89 14.08 -14.55
N TYR A 12 -16.99 12.80 -14.13
CA TYR A 12 -16.10 12.24 -13.10
C TYR A 12 -14.67 12.00 -13.59
N LEU A 13 -14.48 11.63 -14.86
CA LEU A 13 -13.15 11.53 -15.47
C LEU A 13 -12.45 12.91 -15.51
N LEU A 14 -13.20 13.98 -15.80
CA LEU A 14 -12.67 15.35 -15.77
C LEU A 14 -12.31 15.81 -14.34
N ALA A 15 -13.11 15.44 -13.32
CA ALA A 15 -12.80 15.75 -11.93
C ALA A 15 -11.53 15.04 -11.42
N SER A 16 -11.24 13.82 -11.92
CA SER A 16 -10.00 13.11 -11.59
C SER A 16 -8.73 13.67 -12.24
N LEU A 17 -8.85 14.58 -13.23
CA LEU A 17 -7.69 15.22 -13.85
C LEU A 17 -7.12 16.37 -13.00
N ASN A 18 -7.82 16.81 -11.95
CA ASN A 18 -7.41 17.89 -11.05
C ASN A 18 -7.07 17.39 -9.63
N VAL A 19 -6.31 16.29 -9.52
CA VAL A 19 -5.69 15.93 -8.24
C VAL A 19 -4.49 16.85 -8.01
N SER A 20 -4.52 17.65 -6.93
CA SER A 20 -3.42 18.53 -6.58
C SER A 20 -2.25 17.72 -6.04
N SER A 21 -1.02 18.17 -6.27
CA SER A 21 0.17 17.59 -5.63
C SER A 21 0.09 17.62 -4.11
N GLN A 22 -0.64 18.59 -3.55
CA GLN A 22 -0.89 18.68 -2.12
C GLN A 22 -1.76 17.51 -1.63
N ASP A 23 -2.85 17.20 -2.34
CA ASP A 23 -3.74 16.07 -1.99
C ASP A 23 -2.98 14.74 -2.01
N VAL A 24 -2.05 14.59 -2.95
CA VAL A 24 -1.20 13.40 -3.06
C VAL A 24 -0.23 13.30 -1.89
N ALA A 25 0.39 14.41 -1.51
CA ALA A 25 1.34 14.45 -0.40
C ALA A 25 0.64 14.12 0.93
N GLU A 26 -0.54 14.69 1.16
CA GLU A 26 -1.37 14.41 2.34
C GLU A 26 -1.77 12.94 2.40
N GLU A 27 -2.23 12.35 1.29
CA GLU A 27 -2.60 10.92 1.24
C GLU A 27 -1.40 9.98 1.45
N GLN A 28 -0.23 10.34 0.93
CA GLN A 28 1.00 9.61 1.19
C GLN A 28 1.42 9.70 2.66
N GLU A 29 1.30 10.88 3.27
CA GLU A 29 1.61 11.10 4.69
C GLU A 29 0.67 10.30 5.59
N GLU A 30 -0.65 10.30 5.32
CA GLU A 30 -1.63 9.49 6.05
C GLU A 30 -1.34 7.99 5.97
N GLU A 31 -0.93 7.49 4.79
CA GLU A 31 -0.54 6.09 4.62
C GLU A 31 0.74 5.78 5.40
N ILE A 32 1.75 6.67 5.36
CA ILE A 32 2.99 6.52 6.11
C ILE A 32 2.71 6.53 7.62
N GLU A 33 1.87 7.44 8.09
CA GLU A 33 1.45 7.52 9.48
C GLU A 33 0.70 6.25 9.89
N THR A 34 -0.21 5.74 9.06
CA THR A 34 -0.92 4.48 9.33
C THR A 34 0.06 3.30 9.42
N MET A 35 1.07 3.24 8.55
CA MET A 35 2.14 2.25 8.63
C MET A 35 2.98 2.40 9.91
N ALA A 36 3.29 3.63 10.32
CA ALA A 36 4.04 3.93 11.54
C ALA A 36 3.24 3.61 12.81
N MET A 37 1.96 3.99 12.87
CA MET A 37 1.06 3.70 13.99
C MET A 37 0.74 2.21 14.12
N SER A 38 0.69 1.46 13.02
CA SER A 38 0.66 -0.01 13.08
C SER A 38 1.93 -0.62 13.71
N SER A 39 2.95 0.20 13.97
CA SER A 39 4.20 -0.18 14.63
C SER A 39 4.33 0.38 16.05
N ASP A 40 3.54 1.41 16.42
CA ASP A 40 3.63 2.16 17.69
C ASP A 40 2.39 1.95 18.59
N PHE A 41 2.14 0.72 19.04
CA PHE A 41 1.20 0.44 20.12
C PHE A 41 1.85 0.44 21.53
N ASP A 42 2.94 1.18 21.71
CA ASP A 42 3.72 1.18 22.95
C ASP A 42 3.52 2.44 23.84
N ASP A 43 2.46 3.23 23.60
CA ASP A 43 2.23 4.47 24.35
C ASP A 43 1.25 4.33 25.52
N ARG A 44 1.37 3.23 26.27
CA ARG A 44 0.69 3.04 27.57
C ARG A 44 1.64 2.87 28.77
N LEU A 45 2.93 3.17 28.61
CA LEU A 45 3.89 3.08 29.71
C LEU A 45 4.17 4.39 30.47
N ALA A 46 3.42 5.47 30.20
CA ALA A 46 3.54 6.73 30.94
C ALA A 46 2.86 6.74 32.33
N VAL A 47 2.68 5.58 32.98
CA VAL A 47 2.17 5.49 34.37
C VAL A 47 3.01 4.48 35.17
N ASN A 48 4.30 4.73 35.34
CA ASN A 48 5.07 4.23 36.49
C ASN A 48 6.44 4.91 36.56
N SER A 49 6.55 6.03 37.29
CA SER A 49 7.79 6.79 37.46
C SER A 49 8.84 6.10 38.35
N HIS A 50 8.74 4.79 38.59
CA HIS A 50 9.56 4.06 39.57
C HIS A 50 10.51 3.01 38.99
N TYR A 51 10.65 2.94 37.66
CA TYR A 51 11.40 1.86 36.99
C TYR A 51 12.87 2.16 36.65
N VAL A 52 13.44 3.29 37.07
CA VAL A 52 14.89 3.53 36.89
C VAL A 52 15.63 2.90 38.06
N ARG A 53 15.87 1.58 37.98
CA ARG A 53 16.87 0.93 38.83
C ARG A 53 18.24 1.35 38.30
N PRO A 54 19.09 2.04 39.08
CA PRO A 54 20.44 2.34 38.64
C PRO A 54 21.18 1.02 38.32
N PRO A 55 21.92 0.95 37.21
CA PRO A 55 22.64 -0.26 36.84
C PRO A 55 23.61 -0.63 37.95
N SER A 56 23.55 -1.88 38.44
CA SER A 56 24.48 -2.35 39.46
C SER A 56 25.90 -2.38 38.88
N GLU A 57 26.80 -1.65 39.51
CA GLU A 57 28.23 -1.69 39.21
C GLU A 57 28.77 -3.06 39.64
N THR A 58 28.89 -4.01 38.70
CA THR A 58 29.86 -5.12 38.65
C THR A 58 29.30 -6.28 37.84
N ASP A 59 29.20 -6.15 36.52
CA ASP A 59 29.16 -7.34 35.66
C ASP A 59 29.91 -7.06 34.36
N LYS A 60 30.86 -7.95 34.04
CA LYS A 60 31.59 -7.93 32.76
C LYS A 60 30.57 -8.04 31.65
N LYS A 61 30.41 -6.98 30.85
CA LYS A 61 29.44 -6.93 29.75
C LYS A 61 29.63 -8.18 28.87
N PRO A 62 28.65 -9.10 28.81
CA PRO A 62 28.76 -10.25 27.92
C PRO A 62 28.92 -9.73 26.49
N LYS A 63 29.70 -10.44 25.68
CA LYS A 63 29.89 -10.11 24.27
C LYS A 63 28.60 -10.52 23.55
N ILE A 64 27.63 -9.62 23.52
CA ILE A 64 26.30 -9.90 22.97
C ILE A 64 26.42 -10.01 21.45
N ASP A 65 25.93 -11.11 20.89
CA ASP A 65 25.84 -11.30 19.45
C ASP A 65 24.74 -10.40 18.87
N GLN A 66 25.12 -9.46 18.00
CA GLN A 66 24.18 -8.57 17.30
C GLN A 66 23.17 -9.34 16.45
N SER A 67 23.55 -10.51 15.90
CA SER A 67 22.61 -11.34 15.14
C SER A 67 21.50 -11.89 16.04
N GLU A 68 21.83 -12.24 17.27
CA GLU A 68 20.86 -12.75 18.24
C GLU A 68 19.94 -11.64 18.75
N LEU A 69 20.47 -10.44 19.00
CA LEU A 69 19.65 -9.26 19.31
C LEU A 69 18.69 -8.92 18.18
N ALA A 70 19.13 -8.95 16.92
CA ALA A 70 18.27 -8.68 15.77
C ALA A 70 17.13 -9.72 15.65
N LYS A 71 17.42 -11.01 15.91
CA LYS A 71 16.40 -12.06 15.96
C LYS A 71 15.39 -11.82 17.08
N ASN A 72 15.87 -11.47 18.28
CA ASN A 72 15.02 -11.20 19.42
C ASN A 72 14.13 -9.97 19.18
N LEU A 73 14.67 -8.90 18.59
CA LEU A 73 13.92 -7.71 18.22
C LEU A 73 12.85 -8.02 17.17
N LYS A 74 13.19 -8.83 16.15
CA LYS A 74 12.22 -9.28 15.16
C LYS A 74 11.11 -10.10 15.81
N LYS A 75 11.45 -11.05 16.68
CA LYS A 75 10.49 -11.87 17.41
C LYS A 75 9.60 -11.05 18.36
N ALA A 76 10.15 -10.05 19.03
CA ALA A 76 9.41 -9.15 19.90
C ALA A 76 8.42 -8.25 19.13
N SER A 77 8.70 -7.98 17.85
CA SER A 77 7.82 -7.22 16.96
C SER A 77 6.94 -8.09 16.05
N GLU A 78 7.04 -9.42 16.15
CA GLU A 78 6.05 -10.34 15.58
C GLU A 78 4.76 -10.22 16.42
N HIS A 79 3.59 -10.18 15.77
CA HIS A 79 2.24 -10.00 16.37
C HIS A 79 1.75 -8.58 16.65
N VAL A 80 2.45 -7.52 16.21
CA VAL A 80 1.90 -6.16 16.28
C VAL A 80 0.67 -6.01 15.36
N VAL A 81 0.63 -6.77 14.26
CA VAL A 81 -0.55 -6.90 13.40
C VAL A 81 -1.34 -8.14 13.83
N VAL A 82 -2.63 -7.98 14.10
CA VAL A 82 -3.55 -9.08 14.44
C VAL A 82 -3.51 -10.15 13.34
N GLU A 83 -3.53 -11.42 13.72
CA GLU A 83 -3.38 -12.57 12.81
C GLU A 83 -4.37 -12.53 11.63
N ASP A 84 -5.61 -12.12 11.88
CA ASP A 84 -6.63 -11.97 10.85
C ASP A 84 -6.24 -10.93 9.79
N THR A 85 -5.66 -9.80 10.20
CA THR A 85 -5.19 -8.76 9.29
C THR A 85 -4.00 -9.25 8.46
N LEU A 86 -3.07 -10.00 9.06
CA LEU A 86 -1.96 -10.63 8.33
C LEU A 86 -2.45 -11.64 7.30
N ASN A 87 -3.43 -12.46 7.66
CA ASN A 87 -4.02 -13.43 6.75
C ASN A 87 -4.74 -12.74 5.58
N GLU A 88 -5.44 -11.64 5.87
CA GLU A 88 -6.06 -10.81 4.85
C GLU A 88 -5.03 -10.18 3.90
N TYR A 89 -3.94 -9.62 4.42
CA TYR A 89 -2.86 -9.07 3.59
C TYR A 89 -2.18 -10.14 2.72
N ARG A 90 -1.94 -11.35 3.25
CA ARG A 90 -1.42 -12.47 2.46
C ARG A 90 -2.38 -12.87 1.35
N ARG A 91 -3.68 -12.92 1.64
CA ARG A 91 -4.74 -13.23 0.66
C ARG A 91 -4.81 -12.16 -0.44
N LEU A 92 -4.68 -10.89 -0.09
CA LEU A 92 -4.68 -9.77 -1.03
C LEU A 92 -3.40 -9.75 -1.88
N TRP A 93 -2.23 -9.98 -1.29
CA TRP A 93 -0.97 -10.14 -2.01
C TRP A 93 -1.05 -11.27 -3.04
N LYS A 94 -1.58 -12.43 -2.63
CA LYS A 94 -1.78 -13.57 -3.55
C LYS A 94 -2.65 -13.18 -4.75
N GLN A 95 -3.80 -12.54 -4.52
CA GLN A 95 -4.68 -12.05 -5.59
C GLN A 95 -4.00 -11.04 -6.51
N PHE A 96 -3.15 -10.16 -5.98
CA PHE A 96 -2.36 -9.24 -6.80
C PHE A 96 -1.39 -10.00 -7.71
N THR A 97 -0.64 -10.98 -7.18
CA THR A 97 0.30 -11.75 -8.00
C THR A 97 -0.39 -12.60 -9.07
N GLU A 98 -1.53 -13.19 -8.75
CA GLU A 98 -2.39 -13.91 -9.70
C GLU A 98 -2.91 -12.96 -10.79
N PHE A 99 -3.31 -11.75 -10.41
CA PHE A 99 -3.71 -10.72 -11.35
C PHE A 99 -2.57 -10.32 -12.30
N CYS A 100 -1.37 -10.07 -11.79
CA CYS A 100 -0.20 -9.74 -12.61
C CYS A 100 0.12 -10.84 -13.64
N ALA A 101 -0.05 -12.11 -13.25
CA ALA A 101 0.12 -13.23 -14.18
C ALA A 101 -1.01 -13.28 -15.22
N HIS A 102 -2.25 -13.09 -14.78
CA HIS A 102 -3.44 -13.11 -15.65
C HIS A 102 -3.38 -12.06 -16.77
N ILE A 103 -2.93 -10.85 -16.47
CA ILE A 103 -2.83 -9.75 -17.46
C ILE A 103 -1.50 -9.76 -18.24
N GLY A 104 -0.60 -10.70 -17.94
CA GLY A 104 0.63 -10.92 -18.71
C GLY A 104 1.83 -10.07 -18.31
N TYR A 105 1.80 -9.36 -17.16
CA TYR A 105 3.00 -8.67 -16.65
C TYR A 105 4.11 -9.66 -16.27
N VAL A 106 3.73 -10.84 -15.81
CA VAL A 106 4.64 -11.94 -15.50
C VAL A 106 4.07 -13.26 -16.02
N LYS A 107 4.94 -14.27 -16.20
CA LYS A 107 4.50 -15.59 -16.70
C LYS A 107 3.71 -16.39 -15.67
N THR A 108 4.06 -16.28 -14.39
CA THR A 108 3.40 -16.97 -13.27
C THR A 108 3.31 -16.04 -12.07
N SER A 109 2.38 -16.29 -11.15
CA SER A 109 2.21 -15.49 -9.91
C SER A 109 3.50 -15.42 -9.09
N GLU A 110 4.23 -16.53 -9.01
CA GLU A 110 5.47 -16.65 -8.22
C GLU A 110 6.62 -15.82 -8.82
N ALA A 111 6.52 -15.45 -10.10
CA ALA A 111 7.55 -14.64 -10.73
C ALA A 111 7.56 -13.19 -10.22
N VAL A 112 6.45 -12.68 -9.63
CA VAL A 112 6.42 -11.33 -9.05
C VAL A 112 7.44 -11.19 -7.92
N GLU A 113 7.53 -12.18 -7.01
CA GLU A 113 8.48 -12.13 -5.90
C GLU A 113 9.94 -12.22 -6.37
N LYS A 114 10.19 -12.87 -7.52
CA LYS A 114 11.52 -12.98 -8.13
C LYS A 114 12.00 -11.68 -8.78
N LEU A 115 11.12 -10.69 -8.95
CA LEU A 115 11.53 -9.36 -9.43
C LEU A 115 12.32 -8.60 -8.36
N TRP A 116 12.09 -8.88 -7.08
CA TRP A 116 12.86 -8.25 -5.99
C TRP A 116 14.32 -8.73 -6.00
N PRO A 117 15.35 -7.84 -5.90
CA PRO A 117 15.26 -6.40 -5.62
C PRO A 117 15.20 -5.47 -6.84
N ASN A 118 15.13 -6.00 -8.05
CA ASN A 118 15.14 -5.22 -9.30
C ASN A 118 13.73 -5.13 -9.90
N LEU A 119 12.83 -4.46 -9.18
CA LEU A 119 11.48 -4.19 -9.64
C LEU A 119 11.50 -3.27 -10.87
N PRO A 120 10.55 -3.43 -11.81
CA PRO A 120 10.46 -2.56 -12.96
C PRO A 120 9.89 -1.18 -12.57
N ALA A 121 10.24 -0.14 -13.34
CA ALA A 121 9.85 1.24 -13.08
C ALA A 121 8.33 1.45 -13.00
N ASP A 122 7.59 0.65 -13.76
CA ASP A 122 6.14 0.69 -13.92
C ASP A 122 5.39 -0.18 -12.88
N PHE A 123 6.08 -0.82 -11.94
CA PHE A 123 5.45 -1.63 -10.90
C PHE A 123 4.33 -0.90 -10.13
N PRO A 124 4.44 0.42 -9.82
CA PRO A 124 3.32 1.13 -9.21
C PRO A 124 2.08 1.23 -10.10
N MET A 125 2.25 1.29 -11.42
CA MET A 125 1.13 1.25 -12.36
C MET A 125 0.41 -0.09 -12.29
N TRP A 126 1.13 -1.20 -12.05
CA TRP A 126 0.51 -2.51 -11.88
C TRP A 126 -0.42 -2.56 -10.66
N ILE A 127 0.00 -1.92 -9.56
CA ILE A 127 -0.81 -1.77 -8.34
C ILE A 127 -2.07 -0.95 -8.64
N ALA A 128 -1.91 0.22 -9.26
CA ALA A 128 -3.04 1.08 -9.60
C ALA A 128 -4.05 0.38 -10.52
N ILE A 129 -3.58 -0.33 -11.55
CA ILE A 129 -4.41 -1.08 -12.49
C ILE A 129 -5.13 -2.25 -11.78
N TRP A 130 -4.49 -2.93 -10.83
CA TRP A 130 -5.15 -3.96 -10.03
C TRP A 130 -6.29 -3.39 -9.18
N VAL A 131 -6.06 -2.25 -8.51
CA VAL A 131 -7.11 -1.55 -7.76
C VAL A 131 -8.23 -1.10 -8.72
N MET A 132 -7.89 -0.55 -9.88
CA MET A 132 -8.85 -0.15 -10.92
C MET A 132 -9.70 -1.33 -11.41
N HIS A 133 -9.09 -2.47 -11.66
CA HIS A 133 -9.79 -3.67 -12.08
C HIS A 133 -10.86 -4.11 -11.07
N LYS A 134 -10.58 -4.01 -9.76
CA LYS A 134 -11.51 -4.45 -8.71
C LYS A 134 -12.50 -3.39 -8.24
N ALA A 135 -12.10 -2.12 -8.19
CA ALA A 135 -12.88 -1.07 -7.53
C ALA A 135 -13.57 -0.11 -8.50
N ASP A 136 -13.03 0.07 -9.70
CA ASP A 136 -13.51 1.11 -10.62
C ASP A 136 -14.68 0.64 -11.51
N GLU A 137 -15.43 1.61 -12.02
CA GLU A 137 -16.50 1.41 -13.00
C GLU A 137 -15.95 1.18 -14.40
N VAL A 138 -14.74 1.67 -14.69
CA VAL A 138 -14.10 1.54 -16.00
C VAL A 138 -13.36 0.20 -16.09
N ASP A 139 -13.60 -0.53 -17.17
CA ASP A 139 -12.89 -1.75 -17.52
C ASP A 139 -11.49 -1.46 -18.04
N ILE A 140 -10.51 -2.22 -17.54
CA ILE A 140 -9.09 -1.96 -17.79
C ILE A 140 -8.64 -2.35 -19.20
N PHE A 141 -9.39 -3.20 -19.91
CA PHE A 141 -9.02 -3.68 -21.25
C PHE A 141 -9.70 -2.87 -22.34
N THR A 142 -10.95 -2.48 -22.11
CA THR A 142 -11.78 -1.79 -23.10
C THR A 142 -11.85 -0.29 -22.87
N GLY A 143 -11.58 0.19 -21.66
CA GLY A 143 -11.80 1.59 -21.29
C GLY A 143 -13.27 2.00 -21.20
N HIS A 144 -14.20 1.05 -21.33
CA HIS A 144 -15.64 1.29 -21.23
C HIS A 144 -16.17 1.03 -19.83
N LEU A 145 -17.40 1.45 -19.56
CA LEU A 145 -18.07 1.11 -18.30
C LEU A 145 -18.32 -0.39 -18.22
N LYS A 146 -17.96 -0.98 -17.08
CA LYS A 146 -18.28 -2.37 -16.73
C LYS A 146 -19.78 -2.54 -16.62
N ASP A 147 -20.26 -3.71 -17.04
CA ASP A 147 -21.66 -4.10 -16.85
C ASP A 147 -22.05 -4.02 -15.35
N PRO A 148 -23.20 -3.45 -14.97
CA PRO A 148 -23.63 -3.34 -13.57
C PRO A 148 -23.64 -4.65 -12.78
N SER A 149 -23.74 -5.81 -13.44
CA SER A 149 -23.68 -7.13 -12.80
C SER A 149 -22.30 -7.51 -12.27
N ILE A 150 -21.24 -6.85 -12.74
CA ILE A 150 -19.87 -7.11 -12.27
C ILE A 150 -19.69 -6.45 -10.88
N PRO A 151 -19.36 -7.17 -9.81
CA PRO A 151 -19.20 -6.56 -8.50
C PRO A 151 -17.98 -5.63 -8.46
N ARG A 152 -18.14 -4.46 -7.84
CA ARG A 152 -17.04 -3.53 -7.51
C ARG A 152 -16.78 -3.56 -6.02
N VAL A 153 -15.51 -3.55 -5.64
CA VAL A 153 -15.15 -3.41 -4.23
C VAL A 153 -15.31 -1.95 -3.77
N THR A 154 -15.54 -1.77 -2.47
CA THR A 154 -15.64 -0.45 -1.84
C THR A 154 -14.28 0.23 -1.77
N TYR A 155 -14.26 1.56 -1.55
CA TYR A 155 -13.01 2.30 -1.32
C TYR A 155 -12.22 1.75 -0.12
N ALA A 156 -12.90 1.42 0.98
CA ALA A 156 -12.25 0.80 2.14
C ALA A 156 -11.57 -0.55 1.79
N THR A 157 -12.14 -1.32 0.87
CA THR A 157 -11.52 -2.55 0.38
C THR A 157 -10.31 -2.24 -0.51
N ALA A 158 -10.38 -1.21 -1.35
CA ALA A 158 -9.25 -0.73 -2.13
C ALA A 158 -8.09 -0.22 -1.23
N GLN A 159 -8.39 0.45 -0.12
CA GLN A 159 -7.39 0.83 0.88
C GLN A 159 -6.70 -0.40 1.48
N LYS A 160 -7.47 -1.45 1.84
CA LYS A 160 -6.89 -2.72 2.31
C LYS A 160 -5.99 -3.38 1.25
N MET A 161 -6.39 -3.32 -0.02
CA MET A 161 -5.57 -3.79 -1.14
C MET A 161 -4.23 -3.06 -1.19
N ARG A 162 -4.23 -1.73 -1.14
CA ARG A 162 -3.00 -0.92 -1.07
C ARG A 162 -2.18 -1.26 0.17
N ALA A 163 -2.79 -1.28 1.35
CA ALA A 163 -2.11 -1.58 2.61
C ALA A 163 -1.45 -2.97 2.62
N ALA A 164 -2.05 -3.96 1.97
CA ALA A 164 -1.44 -5.28 1.80
C ALA A 164 -0.14 -5.22 0.98
N ILE A 165 -0.12 -4.42 -0.10
CA ILE A 165 1.10 -4.17 -0.88
C ILE A 165 2.11 -3.39 -0.04
N SER A 166 1.68 -2.31 0.62
CA SER A 166 2.51 -1.51 1.52
C SER A 166 3.19 -2.37 2.58
N HIS A 167 2.44 -3.28 3.21
CA HIS A 167 2.93 -4.22 4.20
C HIS A 167 3.96 -5.19 3.60
N LYS A 168 3.68 -5.78 2.43
CA LYS A 168 4.62 -6.70 1.77
C LYS A 168 5.98 -6.03 1.53
N PHE A 169 6.00 -4.84 0.94
CA PHE A 169 7.25 -4.12 0.65
C PHE A 169 7.90 -3.56 1.92
N GLY A 170 7.09 -3.05 2.86
CA GLY A 170 7.57 -2.47 4.10
C GLY A 170 8.21 -3.48 5.05
N ARG A 171 7.53 -4.61 5.28
CA ARG A 171 7.92 -5.63 6.28
C ARG A 171 8.69 -6.80 5.68
N ASP A 172 8.18 -7.45 4.63
CA ASP A 172 8.81 -8.66 4.08
C ASP A 172 10.09 -8.32 3.31
N PHE A 173 10.09 -7.23 2.54
CA PHE A 173 11.27 -6.77 1.78
C PHE A 173 12.09 -5.70 2.49
N GLY A 174 11.64 -5.21 3.65
CA GLY A 174 12.40 -4.30 4.51
C GLY A 174 12.61 -2.91 3.92
N LEU A 175 11.72 -2.44 3.04
CA LEU A 175 11.80 -1.10 2.44
C LEU A 175 11.20 0.00 3.33
N GLY A 176 10.49 -0.38 4.39
CA GLY A 176 9.80 0.55 5.29
C GLY A 176 8.84 1.49 4.55
N THR A 177 8.93 2.77 4.87
CA THR A 177 8.09 3.87 4.35
C THR A 177 8.80 4.74 3.32
N GLN A 178 9.92 4.26 2.75
CA GLN A 178 10.67 5.02 1.75
C GLN A 178 9.81 5.27 0.50
N PRO A 179 9.68 6.53 0.01
CA PRO A 179 8.95 6.82 -1.22
C PRO A 179 9.54 6.08 -2.42
N TRP A 180 8.67 5.67 -3.35
CA TRP A 180 9.12 5.07 -4.61
C TRP A 180 9.83 6.10 -5.49
N ALA A 181 11.11 5.89 -5.77
CA ALA A 181 11.92 6.78 -6.60
C ALA A 181 13.02 6.03 -7.36
N GLU A 182 13.44 6.60 -8.48
CA GLU A 182 14.64 6.16 -9.18
C GLU A 182 15.89 6.46 -8.35
N ASN A 183 16.81 5.51 -8.29
CA ASN A 183 18.05 5.65 -7.55
C ASN A 183 18.99 6.60 -8.31
N PRO A 184 19.41 7.74 -7.73
CA PRO A 184 20.23 8.73 -8.41
C PRO A 184 21.65 8.23 -8.74
N LEU A 185 22.13 7.19 -8.05
CA LEU A 185 23.45 6.60 -8.27
C LEU A 185 23.44 5.48 -9.30
N THR A 186 22.27 4.92 -9.60
CA THR A 186 22.11 3.82 -10.56
C THR A 186 20.84 4.04 -11.39
N PRO A 187 20.92 4.84 -12.47
CA PRO A 187 19.80 5.08 -13.36
C PRO A 187 19.18 3.76 -13.85
N GLY A 188 17.85 3.74 -13.96
CA GLY A 188 17.03 2.59 -14.29
C GLY A 188 16.72 1.65 -13.12
N LYS A 189 17.32 1.85 -11.94
CA LYS A 189 16.95 1.11 -10.73
C LYS A 189 16.05 1.94 -9.84
N PHE A 190 14.95 1.35 -9.42
CA PHE A 190 14.00 2.00 -8.52
C PHE A 190 14.09 1.40 -7.13
N ALA A 191 13.87 2.23 -6.12
CA ALA A 191 13.89 1.87 -4.72
C ALA A 191 12.71 2.50 -3.98
N GLY A 192 12.45 1.99 -2.78
CA GLY A 192 11.32 2.40 -1.94
C GLY A 192 10.08 1.54 -2.13
N ASN A 193 9.00 1.91 -1.47
CA ASN A 193 7.75 1.18 -1.47
C ASN A 193 6.87 1.62 -2.65
N PRO A 194 6.60 0.74 -3.64
CA PRO A 194 5.84 1.13 -4.83
C PRO A 194 4.39 1.54 -4.53
N SER A 195 3.80 1.11 -3.41
CA SER A 195 2.47 1.57 -2.98
C SER A 195 2.47 3.04 -2.55
N LEU A 196 3.62 3.57 -2.13
CA LEU A 196 3.82 4.97 -1.76
C LEU A 196 4.24 5.84 -2.96
N SER A 197 4.06 5.35 -4.20
CA SER A 197 4.32 6.16 -5.39
C SER A 197 3.26 7.25 -5.58
N VAL A 198 3.64 8.31 -6.29
CA VAL A 198 2.71 9.36 -6.73
C VAL A 198 1.58 8.78 -7.59
N ILE A 199 1.86 7.80 -8.44
CA ILE A 199 0.88 7.18 -9.35
C ILE A 199 -0.24 6.48 -8.57
N VAL A 200 0.13 5.65 -7.58
CA VAL A 200 -0.85 4.92 -6.76
C VAL A 200 -1.67 5.91 -5.93
N SER A 201 -1.01 6.91 -5.35
CA SER A 201 -1.63 7.91 -4.48
C SER A 201 -2.61 8.80 -5.25
N GLN A 202 -2.22 9.32 -6.41
CA GLN A 202 -3.11 10.06 -7.32
C GLN A 202 -4.34 9.25 -7.70
N TYR A 203 -4.14 7.96 -7.99
CA TYR A 203 -5.23 7.07 -8.33
C TYR A 203 -6.17 6.84 -7.14
N MET A 204 -5.65 6.60 -5.93
CA MET A 204 -6.43 6.40 -4.71
C MET A 204 -7.26 7.64 -4.35
N VAL A 205 -6.67 8.84 -4.42
CA VAL A 205 -7.40 10.11 -4.21
C VAL A 205 -8.54 10.26 -5.22
N SER A 206 -8.26 9.99 -6.49
CA SER A 206 -9.28 10.05 -7.55
C SER A 206 -10.41 9.06 -7.33
N LEU A 207 -10.07 7.82 -6.96
CA LEU A 207 -11.03 6.77 -6.66
C LEU A 207 -11.90 7.14 -5.44
N HIS A 208 -11.30 7.70 -4.40
CA HIS A 208 -11.99 8.16 -3.20
C HIS A 208 -13.05 9.21 -3.55
N ARG A 209 -12.66 10.28 -4.25
CA ARG A 209 -13.56 11.35 -4.68
C ARG A 209 -14.75 10.80 -5.45
N ARG A 210 -14.50 9.96 -6.46
CA ARG A 210 -15.59 9.33 -7.24
C ARG A 210 -16.53 8.52 -6.36
N LYS A 211 -16.01 7.68 -5.45
CA LYS A 211 -16.83 6.80 -4.59
C LYS A 211 -17.61 7.55 -3.51
N VAL A 212 -17.09 8.67 -3.01
CA VAL A 212 -17.82 9.55 -2.06
C VAL A 212 -18.96 10.27 -2.78
N ASP A 213 -18.70 10.82 -3.97
CA ASP A 213 -19.74 11.53 -4.74
C ASP A 213 -20.91 10.61 -5.13
N TYR A 214 -20.66 9.33 -5.42
CA TYR A 214 -21.74 8.36 -5.69
C TYR A 214 -22.70 8.14 -4.51
N LEU A 215 -22.25 8.37 -3.27
CA LEU A 215 -23.08 8.22 -2.07
C LEU A 215 -23.97 9.45 -1.79
N VAL A 216 -23.69 10.59 -2.44
CA VAL A 216 -24.47 11.83 -2.27
C VAL A 216 -25.61 11.94 -3.31
N VAL A 217 -25.52 11.18 -4.40
CA VAL A 217 -26.45 11.26 -5.54
C VAL A 217 -27.51 10.14 -5.54
N ASN A 218 -27.32 9.07 -4.76
CA ASN A 218 -28.29 7.98 -4.57
C ASN A 218 -28.89 7.99 -3.17
#